data_AF-A0A091TFE4-F1
#
_entry.id   AF-A0A091TFE4-F1
#
_cell.length_a   1.000
_cell.length_b   1.000
_cell.length_c   1.000
_cell.angle_alpha   90.00
_cell.angle_beta   90.00
_cell.angle_gamma   90.00
#
_symmetry.space_group_name_H-M   'P 1'
#
loop_
_entity.id
_entity.type
_entity.pdbx_description
1 polymer ?
#
loop_
_entity_poly.entity_id
_entity_poly.type
_entity_poly.pdbx_seq_one_letter_code
_entity_poly.pdbx_strand_id
1 'polypeptide(L)'
;RDYDTNKINYMYAQYVKNTMEPLNIPDVCKDRRFPWTNDKAENVNQHIKSLLCTPIKNGKKNKVIGVCQLVNKMEENSGKIKAFNRNDEQFLEAFVIFCGLGIQNTQMYEAVERAMAKQMVTLEVLSYHASAAEEETRELQVTAAAVVPSAQSLNLTDFNFSDFELSDFETTLCTIRMFTDLNLVQNFQMKHEVLCRWILSVKKNYRKNVAYHNWRHAFNTAQCMFAALKSGKIQSKLTDLETLALLIAALSHDLDHRGVNNSYIQRSEHPLAQLYCHSIMEHHHFDQCLMILNSPGNQILSSLSIEEYKATLKMVKQAILATDLALYIKRRGEFFELLRKKQFNWEDPTQKELFLAMLMTACDLSAITKPWPVQQRIAELVATEFFDQGDKERKELNIEPTDLMNREKKNKIPSMQVGFIDAVCLQLYEALTHVSEACYPLLDGCRKNRQKWQSLAEQQEKNLINGESNQAKRN
;
A
#
# COMPACT_ATOMS: atom_id res chain seq x y z
N ARG A 1 -36.04 1.87 54.08
CA ARG A 1 -35.20 1.46 52.92
C ARG A 1 -35.97 0.37 52.21
N ASP A 2 -37.02 0.86 51.59
CA ASP A 2 -38.19 0.13 51.16
C ASP A 2 -37.92 -0.59 49.84
N TYR A 3 -38.67 -1.68 49.68
CA TYR A 3 -38.65 -2.64 48.58
C TYR A 3 -38.64 -1.94 47.22
N ASP A 4 -37.44 -1.76 46.70
CA ASP A 4 -37.19 -1.13 45.42
C ASP A 4 -37.78 -2.02 44.32
N THR A 5 -38.77 -1.53 43.59
CA THR A 5 -39.41 -2.21 42.44
C THR A 5 -38.37 -2.71 41.43
N ASN A 6 -37.22 -2.05 41.39
CA ASN A 6 -36.05 -2.44 40.60
C ASN A 6 -35.44 -3.78 41.03
N LYS A 7 -35.49 -4.13 42.33
CA LYS A 7 -34.94 -5.38 42.87
C LYS A 7 -35.74 -6.61 42.43
N ILE A 8 -37.08 -6.51 42.41
CA ILE A 8 -37.95 -7.60 41.95
C ILE A 8 -37.73 -7.85 40.44
N ASN A 9 -37.74 -6.78 39.63
CA ASN A 9 -37.46 -6.87 38.19
C ASN A 9 -36.07 -7.47 37.90
N TYR A 10 -35.05 -7.00 38.61
CA TYR A 10 -33.68 -7.49 38.45
C TYR A 10 -33.56 -8.99 38.72
N MET A 11 -34.21 -9.51 39.76
CA MET A 11 -34.11 -10.91 40.15
C MET A 11 -34.77 -11.84 39.12
N TYR A 12 -35.94 -11.48 38.60
CA TYR A 12 -36.59 -12.24 37.52
C TYR A 12 -35.78 -12.17 36.22
N ALA A 13 -35.24 -10.99 35.87
CA ALA A 13 -34.37 -10.85 34.71
C ALA A 13 -33.08 -11.68 34.85
N GLN A 14 -32.49 -11.73 36.04
CA GLN A 14 -31.29 -12.54 36.32
C GLN A 14 -31.58 -14.04 36.23
N TYR A 15 -32.74 -14.49 36.71
CA TYR A 15 -33.16 -15.88 36.55
C TYR A 15 -33.30 -16.26 35.09
N VAL A 16 -34.03 -15.46 34.29
CA VAL A 16 -34.21 -15.68 32.85
C VAL A 16 -32.89 -15.63 32.08
N LYS A 17 -31.98 -14.75 32.46
CA LYS A 17 -30.63 -14.70 31.90
C LYS A 17 -29.86 -16.00 32.16
N ASN A 18 -29.96 -16.57 33.35
CA ASN A 18 -29.24 -17.78 33.75
C ASN A 18 -29.84 -19.05 33.17
N THR A 19 -31.18 -19.16 33.11
CA THR A 19 -31.87 -20.32 32.54
C THR A 19 -31.92 -20.28 31.01
N MET A 20 -31.79 -19.09 30.42
CA MET A 20 -31.93 -18.87 28.98
C MET A 20 -33.30 -19.27 28.40
N GLU A 21 -34.33 -19.30 29.26
CA GLU A 21 -35.69 -19.71 28.92
C GLU A 21 -36.70 -18.59 29.25
N PRO A 22 -37.79 -18.46 28.48
CA PRO A 22 -38.90 -17.57 28.80
C PRO A 22 -39.55 -17.92 30.14
N LEU A 23 -40.09 -16.91 30.80
CA LEU A 23 -40.69 -17.00 32.12
C LEU A 23 -42.00 -16.21 32.17
N ASN A 24 -43.13 -16.92 32.27
CA ASN A 24 -44.44 -16.33 32.52
C ASN A 24 -44.87 -16.56 33.96
N ILE A 25 -45.27 -15.49 34.64
CA ILE A 25 -45.70 -15.47 36.03
C ILE A 25 -47.11 -14.86 36.08
N PRO A 26 -48.14 -15.70 36.24
CA PRO A 26 -49.52 -15.23 36.37
C PRO A 26 -49.77 -14.37 37.61
N ASP A 27 -49.08 -14.69 38.72
CA ASP A 27 -49.22 -14.02 40.01
C ASP A 27 -47.88 -14.05 40.77
N VAL A 28 -47.23 -12.90 40.88
CA VAL A 28 -45.91 -12.74 41.52
C VAL A 28 -45.94 -13.13 43.01
N CYS A 29 -47.05 -12.89 43.73
CA CYS A 29 -47.18 -13.28 45.13
C CYS A 29 -47.09 -14.80 45.33
N LYS A 30 -47.46 -15.58 44.31
CA LYS A 30 -47.55 -17.04 44.39
C LYS A 30 -46.29 -17.76 43.90
N ASP A 31 -45.30 -17.02 43.39
CA ASP A 31 -44.09 -17.62 42.81
C ASP A 31 -43.06 -18.03 43.87
N ARG A 32 -42.96 -19.31 44.19
CA ARG A 32 -42.08 -19.84 45.24
C ARG A 32 -40.58 -19.85 44.92
N ARG A 33 -40.18 -19.46 43.69
CA ARG A 33 -38.76 -19.51 43.27
C ARG A 33 -37.87 -18.51 44.01
N PHE A 34 -38.46 -17.50 44.65
CA PHE A 34 -37.72 -16.42 45.27
C PHE A 34 -38.14 -16.17 46.73
N PRO A 35 -37.24 -15.73 47.62
CA PRO A 35 -37.54 -15.67 49.05
C PRO A 35 -38.62 -14.64 49.44
N TRP A 36 -38.74 -13.53 48.71
CA TRP A 36 -39.66 -12.43 49.07
C TRP A 36 -41.13 -12.73 48.78
N THR A 37 -41.45 -13.80 48.06
CA THR A 37 -42.84 -14.22 47.81
C THR A 37 -43.43 -15.01 48.98
N ASN A 38 -42.59 -15.42 49.93
CA ASN A 38 -43.00 -16.10 51.17
C ASN A 38 -43.22 -15.12 52.33
N ASP A 39 -42.83 -13.85 52.20
CA ASP A 39 -43.18 -12.81 53.17
C ASP A 39 -44.69 -12.53 53.06
N LYS A 40 -45.41 -12.59 54.20
CA LYS A 40 -46.87 -12.41 54.26
C LYS A 40 -47.29 -11.17 53.45
N ALA A 41 -48.22 -11.38 52.52
CA ALA A 41 -48.66 -10.45 51.48
C ALA A 41 -49.19 -9.06 51.94
N GLU A 42 -49.17 -8.76 53.24
CA GLU A 42 -49.79 -7.56 53.83
C GLU A 42 -48.85 -6.34 53.88
N ASN A 43 -47.54 -6.49 53.65
CA ASN A 43 -46.58 -5.36 53.74
C ASN A 43 -45.81 -5.04 52.45
N VAL A 44 -46.13 -5.69 51.33
CA VAL A 44 -45.51 -5.34 50.04
C VAL A 44 -46.56 -4.61 49.20
N ASN A 45 -46.38 -3.29 49.01
CA ASN A 45 -47.12 -2.54 48.00
C ASN A 45 -46.68 -3.05 46.61
N GLN A 46 -47.24 -4.17 46.18
CA GLN A 46 -46.83 -4.88 44.97
C GLN A 46 -47.43 -4.21 43.75
N HIS A 47 -46.71 -3.22 43.24
CA HIS A 47 -46.99 -2.62 41.94
C HIS A 47 -46.89 -3.62 40.77
N ILE A 48 -46.35 -4.83 40.98
CA ILE A 48 -46.17 -5.89 39.98
C ILE A 48 -47.00 -7.12 40.39
N LYS A 49 -48.02 -7.47 39.62
CA LYS A 49 -48.91 -8.63 39.86
C LYS A 49 -48.71 -9.74 38.83
N SER A 50 -48.58 -9.41 37.54
CA SER A 50 -48.25 -10.37 36.48
C SER A 50 -47.00 -9.95 35.73
N LEU A 51 -46.21 -10.92 35.25
CA LEU A 51 -44.91 -10.68 34.64
C LEU A 51 -44.62 -11.70 33.54
N LEU A 52 -44.21 -11.24 32.38
CA LEU A 52 -43.71 -12.08 31.28
C LEU A 52 -42.30 -11.61 30.94
N CYS A 53 -41.34 -12.52 30.96
CA CYS A 53 -39.93 -12.20 30.83
C CYS A 53 -39.25 -13.18 29.88
N THR A 54 -38.60 -12.66 28.84
CA THR A 54 -38.02 -13.47 27.77
C THR A 54 -36.58 -13.02 27.50
N PRO A 55 -35.62 -13.95 27.37
CA PRO A 55 -34.23 -13.60 27.13
C PRO A 55 -34.03 -13.13 25.69
N ILE A 56 -33.29 -12.04 25.51
CA ILE A 56 -32.83 -11.58 24.19
C ILE A 56 -31.50 -12.26 23.90
N LYS A 57 -31.45 -13.10 22.87
CA LYS A 57 -30.28 -13.92 22.51
C LYS A 57 -29.56 -13.37 21.28
N ASN A 58 -28.25 -13.52 21.25
CA ASN A 58 -27.45 -13.30 20.05
C ASN A 58 -27.61 -14.50 19.09
N GLY A 59 -28.05 -14.23 17.86
CA GLY A 59 -28.37 -15.25 16.86
C GLY A 59 -27.20 -16.15 16.44
N LYS A 60 -25.94 -15.75 16.63
CA LYS A 60 -24.76 -16.54 16.22
C LYS A 60 -24.11 -17.35 17.35
N LYS A 61 -24.27 -16.95 18.62
CA LYS A 61 -23.56 -17.53 19.77
C LYS A 61 -24.47 -18.10 20.86
N ASN A 62 -25.79 -18.08 20.64
CA ASN A 62 -26.82 -18.44 21.64
C ASN A 62 -26.59 -17.77 23.01
N LYS A 63 -25.92 -16.61 23.04
CA LYS A 63 -25.56 -15.89 24.27
C LYS A 63 -26.65 -14.88 24.59
N VAL A 64 -27.14 -14.85 25.83
CA VAL A 64 -28.09 -13.82 26.29
C VAL A 64 -27.38 -12.47 26.34
N ILE A 65 -27.89 -11.49 25.59
CA ILE A 65 -27.37 -10.11 25.51
C ILE A 65 -28.24 -9.11 26.26
N GLY A 66 -29.48 -9.49 26.57
CA GLY A 66 -30.43 -8.68 27.32
C GLY A 66 -31.64 -9.51 27.73
N VAL A 67 -32.57 -8.88 28.44
CA VAL A 67 -33.81 -9.52 28.87
C VAL A 67 -34.95 -8.52 28.63
N CYS A 68 -36.03 -8.97 28.00
CA CYS A 68 -37.23 -8.19 27.82
C CYS A 68 -38.25 -8.60 28.89
N GLN A 69 -38.86 -7.63 29.57
CA GLN A 69 -39.82 -7.89 30.63
C GLN A 69 -41.06 -7.03 30.42
N LEU A 70 -42.22 -7.67 30.35
CA LEU A 70 -43.52 -7.04 30.35
C LEU A 70 -44.15 -7.24 31.72
N VAL A 71 -44.72 -6.17 32.28
CA VAL A 71 -45.31 -6.17 33.62
C VAL A 71 -46.77 -5.75 33.53
N ASN A 72 -47.63 -6.46 34.26
CA ASN A 72 -49.05 -6.18 34.43
C ASN A 72 -49.83 -6.05 33.11
N LYS A 73 -50.20 -7.18 32.51
CA LYS A 73 -51.12 -7.16 31.38
C LYS A 73 -52.46 -6.55 31.81
N MET A 74 -52.82 -5.40 31.26
CA MET A 74 -54.10 -4.75 31.53
C MET A 74 -55.20 -5.31 30.62
N GLU A 75 -56.43 -5.38 31.13
CA GLU A 75 -57.62 -5.67 30.34
C GLU A 75 -58.29 -4.37 29.88
N GLU A 76 -58.49 -4.22 28.56
CA GLU A 76 -58.94 -2.97 27.92
C GLU A 76 -60.25 -2.41 28.50
N ASN A 77 -61.19 -3.28 28.87
CA ASN A 77 -62.54 -2.86 29.29
C ASN A 77 -62.69 -2.65 30.80
N SER A 78 -61.78 -3.19 31.62
CA SER A 78 -61.95 -3.24 33.09
C SER A 78 -60.81 -2.59 33.88
N GLY A 79 -59.67 -2.31 33.23
CA GLY A 79 -58.45 -1.84 33.89
C GLY A 79 -57.85 -2.85 34.87
N LYS A 80 -58.39 -4.08 34.96
CA LYS A 80 -57.88 -5.13 35.84
C LYS A 80 -56.64 -5.76 35.25
N ILE A 81 -55.71 -6.13 36.12
CA ILE A 81 -54.49 -6.86 35.74
C ILE A 81 -54.84 -8.33 35.57
N LYS A 82 -54.44 -8.92 34.43
CA LYS A 82 -54.58 -10.35 34.11
C LYS A 82 -53.23 -11.00 33.85
N ALA A 83 -53.21 -12.33 33.80
CA ALA A 83 -52.04 -13.10 33.42
C ALA A 83 -51.78 -12.98 31.91
N PHE A 84 -50.50 -13.10 31.52
CA PHE A 84 -50.12 -13.27 30.12
C PHE A 84 -50.51 -14.67 29.65
N ASN A 85 -51.02 -14.79 28.42
CA ASN A 85 -51.42 -16.04 27.80
C ASN A 85 -50.36 -16.54 26.79
N ARG A 86 -50.56 -17.73 26.24
CA ARG A 86 -49.63 -18.35 25.29
C ARG A 86 -49.41 -17.53 24.01
N ASN A 87 -50.41 -16.76 23.57
CA ASN A 87 -50.25 -15.89 22.40
C ASN A 87 -49.32 -14.71 22.72
N ASP A 88 -49.38 -14.17 23.95
CA ASP A 88 -48.46 -13.13 24.41
C ASP A 88 -47.02 -13.65 24.50
N GLU A 89 -46.83 -14.89 24.98
CA GLU A 89 -45.53 -15.55 25.01
C GLU A 89 -44.94 -15.69 23.62
N GLN A 90 -45.69 -16.24 22.67
CA GLN A 90 -45.26 -16.41 21.28
C GLN A 90 -44.95 -15.07 20.60
N PHE A 91 -45.77 -14.05 20.85
CA PHE A 91 -45.55 -12.72 20.32
C PHE A 91 -44.27 -12.10 20.89
N LEU A 92 -44.05 -12.20 22.21
CA LEU A 92 -42.85 -11.67 22.84
C LEU A 92 -41.61 -12.45 22.39
N GLU A 93 -41.69 -13.76 22.24
CA GLU A 93 -40.62 -14.60 21.68
C GLU A 93 -40.23 -14.16 20.27
N ALA A 94 -41.21 -13.92 19.39
CA ALA A 94 -40.94 -13.39 18.05
C ALA A 94 -40.32 -11.99 18.12
N PHE A 95 -40.84 -11.12 18.99
CA PHE A 95 -40.35 -9.74 19.17
C PHE A 95 -38.90 -9.71 19.65
N VAL A 96 -38.52 -10.51 20.65
CA VAL A 96 -37.14 -10.50 21.18
C VAL A 96 -36.11 -11.02 20.17
N ILE A 97 -36.51 -11.84 19.18
CA ILE A 97 -35.62 -12.23 18.07
C ILE A 97 -35.25 -10.99 17.26
N PHE A 98 -36.23 -10.16 16.90
CA PHE A 98 -35.99 -8.89 16.20
C PHE A 98 -35.19 -7.91 17.06
N CYS A 99 -35.45 -7.81 18.36
CA CYS A 99 -34.64 -7.02 19.27
C CYS A 99 -33.18 -7.51 19.31
N GLY A 100 -32.96 -8.83 19.35
CA GLY A 100 -31.63 -9.42 19.39
C GLY A 100 -30.83 -9.10 18.13
N LEU A 101 -31.45 -9.23 16.96
CA LEU A 101 -30.86 -8.86 15.67
C LEU A 101 -30.60 -7.35 15.57
N GLY A 102 -31.56 -6.52 16.00
CA GLY A 102 -31.43 -5.06 15.99
C GLY A 102 -30.29 -4.58 16.87
N ILE A 103 -30.24 -5.00 18.13
CA ILE A 103 -29.18 -4.64 19.08
C ILE A 103 -27.82 -5.10 18.56
N GLN A 104 -27.73 -6.32 18.03
CA GLN A 104 -26.47 -6.84 17.50
C GLN A 104 -25.97 -6.04 16.29
N ASN A 105 -26.87 -5.73 15.34
CA ASN A 105 -26.50 -4.94 14.17
C ASN A 105 -26.05 -3.53 14.56
N THR A 106 -26.74 -2.88 15.50
CA THR A 106 -26.35 -1.57 16.03
C THR A 106 -24.99 -1.63 16.72
N GLN A 107 -24.76 -2.60 17.61
CA GLN A 107 -23.46 -2.76 18.30
C GLN A 107 -22.32 -3.05 17.33
N MET A 108 -22.56 -3.88 16.30
CA MET A 108 -21.57 -4.16 15.27
C MET A 108 -21.26 -2.91 14.45
N TYR A 109 -22.29 -2.13 14.08
CA TYR A 109 -22.13 -0.87 13.36
C TYR A 109 -21.33 0.16 14.19
N GLU A 110 -21.69 0.37 15.47
CA GLU A 110 -20.94 1.25 16.37
C GLU A 110 -19.48 0.82 16.54
N ALA A 111 -19.21 -0.50 16.60
CA ALA A 111 -17.85 -1.01 16.69
C ALA A 111 -17.04 -0.72 15.43
N VAL A 112 -17.66 -0.83 14.24
CA VAL A 112 -17.05 -0.45 12.96
C VAL A 112 -16.79 1.04 12.90
N GLU A 113 -17.75 1.89 13.30
CA GLU A 113 -17.56 3.35 13.34
C GLU A 113 -16.42 3.76 14.28
N ARG A 114 -16.34 3.17 15.47
CA ARG A 114 -15.23 3.42 16.40
C ARG A 114 -13.88 2.94 15.84
N ALA A 115 -13.85 1.82 15.13
CA ALA A 115 -12.64 1.33 14.47
C ALA A 115 -12.21 2.27 13.33
N MET A 116 -13.16 2.76 12.52
CA MET A 116 -12.90 3.75 11.48
C MET A 116 -12.37 5.07 12.07
N ALA A 117 -12.97 5.57 13.15
CA ALA A 117 -12.49 6.78 13.82
C ALA A 117 -11.06 6.62 14.34
N LYS A 118 -10.72 5.48 14.95
CA LYS A 118 -9.34 5.16 15.37
C LYS A 118 -8.38 5.11 14.18
N GLN A 119 -8.81 4.51 13.07
CA GLN A 119 -8.01 4.46 11.85
C GLN A 119 -7.75 5.86 11.30
N MET A 120 -8.76 6.74 11.26
CA MET A 120 -8.60 8.12 10.82
C MET A 120 -7.57 8.89 11.65
N VAL A 121 -7.66 8.82 12.98
CA VAL A 121 -6.68 9.46 13.88
C VAL A 121 -5.28 8.88 13.67
N THR A 122 -5.18 7.56 13.47
CA THR A 122 -3.88 6.90 13.19
C THR A 122 -3.27 7.41 11.89
N LEU A 123 -4.08 7.52 10.82
CA LEU A 123 -3.65 8.05 9.54
C LEU A 123 -3.25 9.53 9.61
N GLU A 124 -3.93 10.33 10.43
CA GLU A 124 -3.58 11.73 10.67
C GLU A 124 -2.20 11.85 11.34
N VAL A 125 -1.94 11.06 12.39
CA VAL A 125 -0.63 11.01 13.06
C VAL A 125 0.46 10.54 12.08
N LEU A 126 0.19 9.51 11.28
CA LEU A 126 1.12 9.04 10.25
C LEU A 126 1.38 10.11 9.20
N SER A 127 0.35 10.81 8.73
CA SER A 127 0.44 11.90 7.76
C SER A 127 1.30 13.06 8.27
N TYR A 128 1.17 13.43 9.55
CA TYR A 128 2.00 14.46 10.18
C TYR A 128 3.48 14.06 10.17
N HIS A 129 3.81 12.82 10.55
CA HIS A 129 5.19 12.34 10.55
C HIS A 129 5.73 12.04 9.15
N ALA A 130 4.88 11.69 8.19
CA ALA A 130 5.23 11.48 6.79
C ALA A 130 5.47 12.81 6.05
N SER A 131 4.78 13.89 6.44
CA SER A 131 4.91 15.18 5.78
C SER A 131 6.24 15.87 6.09
N ALA A 132 6.78 16.60 5.12
CA ALA A 132 7.94 17.46 5.30
C ALA A 132 7.65 18.60 6.29
N ALA A 133 8.69 19.02 7.02
CA ALA A 133 8.56 20.15 7.93
C ALA A 133 8.30 21.44 7.16
N GLU A 134 7.56 22.37 7.77
CA GLU A 134 7.27 23.68 7.14
C GLU A 134 8.53 24.50 6.90
N GLU A 135 9.52 24.41 7.81
CA GLU A 135 10.80 25.11 7.69
C GLU A 135 11.60 24.64 6.46
N GLU A 136 11.75 23.32 6.29
CA GLU A 136 12.42 22.72 5.11
C GLU A 136 11.67 23.06 3.81
N THR A 137 10.33 23.07 3.86
CA THR A 137 9.50 23.45 2.71
C THR A 137 9.75 24.91 2.30
N ARG A 138 9.83 25.81 3.29
CA ARG A 138 10.07 27.23 3.06
C ARG A 138 11.47 27.48 2.50
N GLU A 139 12.48 26.77 2.99
CA GLU A 139 13.85 26.85 2.47
C GLU A 139 13.92 26.43 0.99
N LEU A 140 13.32 25.29 0.65
CA LEU A 140 13.25 24.82 -0.74
C LEU A 140 12.47 25.81 -1.62
N GLN A 141 11.35 26.34 -1.12
CA GLN A 141 10.52 27.29 -1.86
C GLN A 141 11.29 28.59 -2.17
N VAL A 142 11.98 29.17 -1.19
CA VAL A 142 12.77 30.41 -1.38
C VAL A 142 13.88 30.17 -2.38
N THR A 143 14.60 29.05 -2.24
CA THR A 143 15.71 28.71 -3.13
C THR A 143 15.23 28.42 -4.54
N ALA A 144 14.11 27.70 -4.69
CA ALA A 144 13.54 27.39 -5.99
C ALA A 144 13.01 28.66 -6.69
N ALA A 145 12.38 29.58 -5.96
CA ALA A 145 11.94 30.86 -6.53
C ALA A 145 13.12 31.70 -7.04
N ALA A 146 14.29 31.60 -6.42
CA ALA A 146 15.47 32.38 -6.79
C ALA A 146 16.34 31.71 -7.86
N VAL A 147 16.51 30.38 -7.82
CA VAL A 147 17.60 29.68 -8.52
C VAL A 147 17.22 28.24 -8.93
N VAL A 148 16.01 27.93 -9.45
CA VAL A 148 15.86 26.60 -10.10
C VAL A 148 16.74 26.58 -11.36
N PRO A 149 17.86 25.85 -11.40
CA PRO A 149 18.76 25.87 -12.54
C PRO A 149 18.07 25.26 -13.77
N SER A 150 18.53 25.60 -14.97
CA SER A 150 17.93 25.05 -16.20
C SER A 150 18.20 23.55 -16.33
N ALA A 151 17.31 22.80 -16.99
CA ALA A 151 17.55 21.37 -17.22
C ALA A 151 18.86 21.09 -17.97
N GLN A 152 19.31 22.02 -18.82
CA GLN A 152 20.61 21.95 -19.49
C GLN A 152 21.77 22.07 -18.51
N SER A 153 21.73 23.02 -17.57
CA SER A 153 22.79 23.17 -16.57
C SER A 153 22.91 21.97 -15.62
N LEU A 154 21.79 21.27 -15.40
CA LEU A 154 21.69 20.09 -14.54
C LEU A 154 21.84 18.77 -15.31
N ASN A 155 22.06 18.82 -16.63
CA ASN A 155 22.13 17.66 -17.52
C ASN A 155 20.95 16.68 -17.40
N LEU A 156 19.75 17.17 -17.02
CA LEU A 156 18.58 16.30 -16.75
C LEU A 156 18.01 15.63 -18.01
N THR A 157 18.32 16.16 -19.18
CA THR A 157 17.90 15.60 -20.47
C THR A 157 18.87 14.55 -21.02
N ASP A 158 20.03 14.35 -20.39
CA ASP A 158 21.01 13.34 -20.81
C ASP A 158 20.71 11.99 -20.16
N PHE A 159 20.70 10.92 -20.95
CA PHE A 159 20.57 9.55 -20.45
C PHE A 159 21.80 9.11 -19.63
N ASN A 160 22.97 9.71 -19.87
CA ASN A 160 24.20 9.44 -19.11
C ASN A 160 24.26 10.14 -17.74
N PHE A 161 23.22 10.90 -17.38
CA PHE A 161 23.13 11.61 -16.11
C PHE A 161 23.45 10.71 -14.89
N SER A 162 24.16 11.27 -13.91
CA SER A 162 24.48 10.66 -12.63
C SER A 162 24.27 11.67 -11.51
N ASP A 163 23.70 11.21 -10.40
CA ASP A 163 23.39 12.03 -9.23
C ASP A 163 24.46 11.97 -8.12
N PHE A 164 25.55 11.21 -8.31
CA PHE A 164 26.56 11.01 -7.25
C PHE A 164 27.26 12.29 -6.78
N GLU A 165 27.31 13.32 -7.63
CA GLU A 165 27.88 14.62 -7.28
C GLU A 165 26.84 15.58 -6.70
N LEU A 166 25.56 15.23 -6.76
CA LEU A 166 24.46 16.07 -6.28
C LEU A 166 24.14 15.76 -4.83
N SER A 167 23.87 16.79 -4.05
CA SER A 167 23.26 16.70 -2.72
C SER A 167 21.79 16.30 -2.81
N ASP A 168 21.23 15.78 -1.70
CA ASP A 168 19.80 15.46 -1.62
C ASP A 168 18.95 16.71 -1.89
N PHE A 169 19.41 17.89 -1.48
CA PHE A 169 18.72 19.14 -1.73
C PHE A 169 18.68 19.48 -3.23
N GLU A 170 19.80 19.37 -3.93
CA GLU A 170 19.85 19.61 -5.38
C GLU A 170 18.95 18.65 -6.16
N THR A 171 18.86 17.38 -5.75
CA THR A 171 17.92 16.44 -6.40
C THR A 171 16.46 16.90 -6.29
N THR A 172 16.07 17.58 -5.20
CA THR A 172 14.70 18.15 -5.08
C THR A 172 14.48 19.35 -6.01
N LEU A 173 15.49 20.18 -6.22
CA LEU A 173 15.45 21.27 -7.22
C LEU A 173 15.34 20.71 -8.64
N CYS A 174 16.09 19.65 -8.94
CA CYS A 174 15.99 18.92 -10.20
C CYS A 174 14.57 18.38 -10.41
N THR A 175 13.93 17.81 -9.38
CA THR A 175 12.55 17.34 -9.47
C THR A 175 11.60 18.49 -9.80
N ILE A 176 11.70 19.64 -9.12
CA ILE A 176 10.89 20.84 -9.44
C ILE A 176 11.08 21.21 -10.92
N ARG A 177 12.33 21.25 -11.40
CA ARG A 177 12.65 21.55 -12.79
C ARG A 177 11.99 20.56 -13.76
N MET A 178 11.94 19.27 -13.46
CA MET A 178 11.26 18.28 -14.30
C MET A 178 9.77 18.57 -14.45
N PHE A 179 9.07 18.91 -13.35
CA PHE A 179 7.66 19.31 -13.40
C PHE A 179 7.44 20.61 -14.18
N THR A 180 8.33 21.59 -14.01
CA THR A 180 8.27 22.87 -14.74
C THR A 180 8.46 22.67 -16.24
N ASP A 181 9.53 21.97 -16.66
CA ASP A 181 9.88 21.83 -18.07
C ASP A 181 8.93 20.88 -18.82
N LEU A 182 8.21 19.99 -18.12
CA LEU A 182 7.09 19.22 -18.67
C LEU A 182 5.78 20.02 -18.73
N ASN A 183 5.78 21.31 -18.36
CA ASN A 183 4.62 22.21 -18.28
C ASN A 183 3.53 21.78 -17.29
N LEU A 184 3.81 20.84 -16.39
CA LEU A 184 2.81 20.28 -15.47
C LEU A 184 2.34 21.31 -14.44
N VAL A 185 3.26 22.14 -13.95
CA VAL A 185 2.95 23.20 -12.99
C VAL A 185 1.94 24.19 -13.57
N GLN A 186 2.16 24.60 -14.82
CA GLN A 186 1.30 25.57 -15.52
C GLN A 186 -0.03 24.95 -15.92
N ASN A 187 -0.01 23.77 -16.56
CA ASN A 187 -1.20 23.14 -17.12
C ASN A 187 -2.19 22.72 -16.03
N PHE A 188 -1.68 22.31 -14.86
CA PHE A 188 -2.51 21.89 -13.72
C PHE A 188 -2.54 22.92 -12.59
N GLN A 189 -2.06 24.15 -12.79
CA GLN A 189 -2.10 25.24 -11.80
C GLN A 189 -1.58 24.81 -10.42
N MET A 190 -0.48 24.05 -10.38
CA MET A 190 0.08 23.53 -9.14
C MET A 190 0.67 24.66 -8.31
N LYS A 191 0.22 24.79 -7.06
CA LYS A 191 0.82 25.75 -6.12
C LYS A 191 2.26 25.33 -5.84
N HIS A 192 3.20 26.26 -6.04
CA HIS A 192 4.63 25.99 -5.90
C HIS A 192 5.01 25.47 -4.51
N GLU A 193 4.42 26.04 -3.45
CA GLU A 193 4.61 25.59 -2.07
C GLU A 193 4.17 24.12 -1.86
N VAL A 194 3.00 23.76 -2.40
CA VAL A 194 2.42 22.40 -2.29
C VAL A 194 3.28 21.39 -3.04
N LEU A 195 3.81 21.76 -4.20
CA LEU A 195 4.77 20.93 -4.95
C LEU A 195 6.06 20.72 -4.17
N CYS A 196 6.65 21.77 -3.59
CA CYS A 196 7.86 21.66 -2.77
C CYS A 196 7.64 20.74 -1.56
N ARG A 197 6.52 20.93 -0.85
CA ARG A 197 6.16 20.09 0.29
C ARG A 197 5.98 18.63 -0.12
N TRP A 198 5.27 18.38 -1.23
CA TRP A 198 5.06 17.02 -1.75
C TRP A 198 6.38 16.33 -2.10
N ILE A 199 7.30 17.00 -2.82
CA ILE A 199 8.62 16.43 -3.19
C ILE A 199 9.42 16.07 -1.93
N LEU A 200 9.46 16.97 -0.94
CA LEU A 200 10.17 16.72 0.32
C LEU A 200 9.53 15.58 1.12
N SER A 201 8.20 15.50 1.16
CA SER A 201 7.47 14.42 1.81
C SER A 201 7.76 13.08 1.13
N VAL A 202 7.70 13.01 -0.19
CA VAL A 202 8.08 11.81 -0.96
C VAL A 202 9.50 11.38 -0.60
N LYS A 203 10.48 12.30 -0.68
CA LYS A 203 11.88 12.03 -0.29
C LYS A 203 12.00 11.52 1.14
N LYS A 204 11.30 12.12 2.10
CA LYS A 204 11.33 11.76 3.53
C LYS A 204 10.83 10.33 3.78
N ASN A 205 9.89 9.85 2.97
CA ASN A 205 9.32 8.50 3.10
C ASN A 205 10.11 7.41 2.36
N TYR A 206 11.25 7.74 1.74
CA TYR A 206 12.26 6.75 1.36
C TYR A 206 13.19 6.46 2.54
N ARG A 207 13.49 5.17 2.73
CA ARG A 207 14.29 4.69 3.87
C ARG A 207 15.78 4.86 3.61
N LYS A 208 16.45 5.71 4.40
CA LYS A 208 17.90 5.97 4.29
C LYS A 208 18.79 4.75 4.57
N ASN A 209 18.28 3.76 5.31
CA ASN A 209 19.03 2.55 5.66
C ASN A 209 18.96 1.46 4.59
N VAL A 210 18.26 1.70 3.48
CA VAL A 210 18.19 0.79 2.34
C VAL A 210 19.25 1.19 1.32
N ALA A 211 20.11 0.25 0.94
CA ALA A 211 21.32 0.53 0.17
C ALA A 211 21.02 1.02 -1.26
N TYR A 212 20.07 0.39 -1.96
CA TYR A 212 19.73 0.73 -3.34
C TYR A 212 18.35 1.37 -3.48
N HIS A 213 17.28 0.72 -3.01
CA HIS A 213 15.89 1.22 -3.16
C HIS A 213 15.58 2.35 -2.16
N ASN A 214 16.22 3.49 -2.38
CA ASN A 214 16.09 4.72 -1.61
C ASN A 214 15.75 5.92 -2.53
N TRP A 215 15.72 7.14 -1.99
CA TRP A 215 15.35 8.35 -2.74
C TRP A 215 16.17 8.54 -4.02
N ARG A 216 17.47 8.19 -4.02
CA ARG A 216 18.34 8.37 -5.19
C ARG A 216 17.92 7.48 -6.35
N HIS A 217 17.50 6.24 -6.06
CA HIS A 217 16.95 5.35 -7.08
C HIS A 217 15.67 5.95 -7.69
N ALA A 218 14.70 6.33 -6.86
CA ALA A 218 13.45 6.93 -7.35
C ALA A 218 13.65 8.23 -8.14
N PHE A 219 14.58 9.10 -7.69
CA PHE A 219 14.97 10.30 -8.42
C PHE A 219 15.58 9.98 -9.79
N ASN A 220 16.49 9.00 -9.88
CA ASN A 220 17.08 8.59 -11.16
C ASN A 220 16.05 7.94 -12.09
N THR A 221 15.10 7.17 -11.56
CA THR A 221 13.97 6.61 -12.32
C THR A 221 13.11 7.73 -12.91
N ALA A 222 12.80 8.77 -12.12
CA ALA A 222 12.09 9.96 -12.58
C ALA A 222 12.90 10.79 -13.59
N GLN A 223 14.21 10.91 -13.40
CA GLN A 223 15.10 11.58 -14.35
C GLN A 223 15.14 10.85 -15.69
N CYS A 224 15.24 9.51 -15.68
CA CYS A 224 15.19 8.72 -16.91
C CYS A 224 13.84 8.87 -17.60
N MET A 225 12.73 8.89 -16.85
CA MET A 225 11.39 9.17 -17.39
C MET A 225 11.35 10.55 -18.05
N PHE A 226 11.85 11.59 -17.38
CA PHE A 226 11.93 12.95 -17.93
C PHE A 226 12.78 13.00 -19.21
N ALA A 227 13.96 12.37 -19.24
CA ALA A 227 14.81 12.30 -20.41
C ALA A 227 14.15 11.53 -21.57
N ALA A 228 13.45 10.43 -21.28
CA ALA A 228 12.69 9.66 -22.27
C ALA A 228 11.53 10.47 -22.88
N LEU A 229 10.82 11.25 -22.05
CA LEU A 229 9.77 12.16 -22.51
C LEU A 229 10.31 13.29 -23.38
N LYS A 230 11.41 13.93 -22.95
CA LYS A 230 12.05 15.06 -23.65
C LYS A 230 12.96 14.62 -24.79
N SER A 231 14.17 14.17 -24.47
CA SER A 231 15.19 13.76 -25.44
C SER A 231 14.74 12.55 -26.25
N GLY A 232 14.04 11.61 -25.61
CA GLY A 232 13.44 10.44 -26.27
C GLY A 232 12.21 10.74 -27.11
N LYS A 233 11.71 11.99 -27.14
CA LYS A 233 10.56 12.45 -27.95
C LYS A 233 9.28 11.63 -27.73
N ILE A 234 9.08 11.11 -26.52
CA ILE A 234 7.86 10.35 -26.18
C ILE A 234 6.72 11.30 -25.75
N GLN A 235 7.04 12.48 -25.21
CA GLN A 235 6.03 13.41 -24.69
C GLN A 235 4.94 13.73 -25.72
N SER A 236 5.27 13.90 -26.99
CA SER A 236 4.30 14.22 -28.05
C SER A 236 3.29 13.10 -28.35
N LYS A 237 3.50 11.90 -27.81
CA LYS A 237 2.60 10.73 -27.98
C LYS A 237 1.68 10.52 -26.77
N LEU A 238 1.88 11.30 -25.71
CA LEU A 238 1.16 11.20 -24.46
C LEU A 238 0.37 12.48 -24.20
N THR A 239 -0.68 12.36 -23.41
CA THR A 239 -1.41 13.49 -22.84
C THR A 239 -0.65 14.06 -21.64
N ASP A 240 -0.99 15.28 -21.25
CA ASP A 240 -0.40 15.90 -20.06
C ASP A 240 -0.76 15.13 -18.77
N LEU A 241 -1.95 14.51 -18.70
CA LEU A 241 -2.36 13.68 -17.57
C LEU A 241 -1.55 12.38 -17.46
N GLU A 242 -1.27 11.72 -18.59
CA GLU A 242 -0.40 10.54 -18.62
C GLU A 242 1.03 10.91 -18.23
N THR A 243 1.52 12.03 -18.73
CA THR A 243 2.85 12.58 -18.40
C THR A 243 2.96 12.88 -16.91
N LEU A 244 1.94 13.51 -16.32
CA LEU A 244 1.84 13.77 -14.90
C LEU A 244 1.85 12.46 -14.09
N ALA A 245 1.03 11.50 -14.47
CA ALA A 245 0.92 10.22 -13.79
C ALA A 245 2.23 9.43 -13.80
N LEU A 246 2.94 9.40 -14.94
CA LEU A 246 4.24 8.73 -15.06
C LEU A 246 5.31 9.36 -14.16
N LEU A 247 5.38 10.69 -14.10
CA LEU A 247 6.39 11.36 -13.27
C LEU A 247 6.11 11.16 -11.77
N ILE A 248 4.84 11.23 -11.36
CA ILE A 248 4.42 10.91 -9.98
C ILE A 248 4.74 9.45 -9.65
N ALA A 249 4.40 8.52 -10.54
CA ALA A 249 4.66 7.10 -10.35
C ALA A 249 6.16 6.82 -10.23
N ALA A 250 7.00 7.36 -11.12
CA ALA A 250 8.45 7.18 -11.08
C ALA A 250 9.08 7.63 -9.75
N LEU A 251 8.63 8.78 -9.22
CA LEU A 251 9.10 9.30 -7.92
C LEU A 251 8.58 8.49 -6.72
N SER A 252 7.50 7.74 -6.89
CA SER A 252 6.75 7.13 -5.78
C SER A 252 6.75 5.60 -5.77
N HIS A 253 7.28 4.96 -6.81
CA HIS A 253 7.10 3.53 -7.05
C HIS A 253 7.71 2.62 -5.99
N ASP A 254 8.68 3.13 -5.21
CA ASP A 254 9.41 2.39 -4.16
C ASP A 254 9.27 3.04 -2.76
N LEU A 255 8.24 3.86 -2.56
CA LEU A 255 8.00 4.53 -1.27
C LEU A 255 7.91 3.52 -0.12
N ASP A 256 8.65 3.75 0.97
CA ASP A 256 8.73 2.83 2.11
C ASP A 256 9.30 1.43 1.78
N HIS A 257 10.08 1.27 0.69
CA HIS A 257 10.77 0.01 0.41
C HIS A 257 11.66 -0.41 1.58
N ARG A 258 11.64 -1.71 1.93
CA ARG A 258 12.23 -2.24 3.19
C ARG A 258 13.54 -3.00 3.01
N GLY A 259 14.08 -2.96 1.79
CA GLY A 259 15.30 -3.69 1.42
C GLY A 259 15.10 -5.21 1.36
N VAL A 260 13.87 -5.65 1.08
CA VAL A 260 13.52 -7.07 0.93
C VAL A 260 12.48 -7.23 -0.17
N ASN A 261 12.52 -8.34 -0.90
CA ASN A 261 11.60 -8.61 -1.99
C ASN A 261 10.26 -9.24 -1.54
N ASN A 262 9.30 -9.32 -2.48
CA ASN A 262 7.97 -9.92 -2.26
C ASN A 262 8.03 -11.37 -1.74
N SER A 263 9.03 -12.17 -2.14
CA SER A 263 9.18 -13.56 -1.69
C SER A 263 9.52 -13.64 -0.20
N TYR A 264 10.40 -12.76 0.28
CA TYR A 264 10.73 -12.65 1.70
C TYR A 264 9.50 -12.32 2.55
N ILE A 265 8.72 -11.33 2.11
CA ILE A 265 7.52 -10.86 2.82
C ILE A 265 6.47 -11.96 2.96
N GLN A 266 6.29 -12.77 1.91
CA GLN A 266 5.40 -13.91 1.95
C GLN A 266 5.90 -15.01 2.91
N ARG A 267 7.21 -15.30 2.91
CA ARG A 267 7.82 -16.34 3.76
C ARG A 267 7.92 -15.96 5.24
N SER A 268 8.03 -14.67 5.53
CA SER A 268 8.12 -14.13 6.90
C SER A 268 6.75 -13.93 7.56
N GLU A 269 5.65 -14.30 6.89
CA GLU A 269 4.27 -14.08 7.35
C GLU A 269 3.98 -12.62 7.75
N HIS A 270 4.66 -11.68 7.11
CA HIS A 270 4.53 -10.26 7.42
C HIS A 270 3.09 -9.78 7.14
N PRO A 271 2.50 -8.88 7.95
CA PRO A 271 1.11 -8.43 7.79
C PRO A 271 0.75 -7.91 6.38
N LEU A 272 1.71 -7.35 5.64
CA LEU A 272 1.51 -6.95 4.24
C LEU A 272 1.10 -8.11 3.32
N ALA A 273 1.60 -9.32 3.57
CA ALA A 273 1.21 -10.52 2.82
C ALA A 273 -0.23 -10.97 3.09
N GLN A 274 -0.83 -10.55 4.21
CA GLN A 274 -2.25 -10.80 4.50
C GLN A 274 -3.16 -9.78 3.81
N LEU A 275 -2.64 -8.57 3.54
CA LEU A 275 -3.40 -7.49 2.89
C LEU A 275 -3.45 -7.65 1.37
N TYR A 276 -2.37 -8.14 0.75
CA TYR A 276 -2.26 -8.27 -0.70
C TYR A 276 -1.81 -9.68 -1.10
N CYS A 277 -2.34 -10.21 -2.21
CA CYS A 277 -2.03 -11.56 -2.70
C CYS A 277 -0.89 -11.60 -3.74
N HIS A 278 -0.74 -10.55 -4.54
CA HIS A 278 0.26 -10.41 -5.60
C HIS A 278 0.80 -8.98 -5.61
N SER A 279 2.04 -8.79 -6.07
CA SER A 279 2.71 -7.49 -6.14
C SER A 279 2.56 -6.71 -4.82
N ILE A 280 2.93 -7.39 -3.72
CA ILE A 280 2.58 -6.99 -2.34
C ILE A 280 3.18 -5.62 -2.02
N MET A 281 4.46 -5.45 -2.32
CA MET A 281 5.17 -4.20 -2.08
C MET A 281 4.70 -3.10 -3.02
N GLU A 282 4.41 -3.40 -4.29
CA GLU A 282 3.96 -2.41 -5.26
C GLU A 282 2.58 -1.83 -4.90
N HIS A 283 1.68 -2.65 -4.32
CA HIS A 283 0.45 -2.14 -3.73
C HIS A 283 0.71 -1.25 -2.52
N HIS A 284 1.64 -1.63 -1.64
CA HIS A 284 2.04 -0.82 -0.49
C HIS A 284 2.63 0.52 -0.92
N HIS A 285 3.50 0.55 -1.93
CA HIS A 285 4.09 1.76 -2.51
C HIS A 285 3.01 2.71 -3.06
N PHE A 286 2.00 2.16 -3.76
CA PHE A 286 0.86 2.95 -4.21
C PHE A 286 0.05 3.52 -3.05
N ASP A 287 -0.19 2.76 -1.99
CA ASP A 287 -0.93 3.24 -0.83
C ASP A 287 -0.15 4.32 -0.05
N GLN A 288 1.18 4.23 0.01
CA GLN A 288 2.05 5.30 0.53
C GLN A 288 1.98 6.57 -0.33
N CYS A 289 2.04 6.41 -1.66
CA CYS A 289 1.87 7.52 -2.61
C CYS A 289 0.53 8.23 -2.39
N LEU A 290 -0.56 7.46 -2.29
CA LEU A 290 -1.91 7.97 -2.07
C LEU A 290 -2.05 8.65 -0.70
N MET A 291 -1.42 8.11 0.35
CA MET A 291 -1.39 8.75 1.67
C MET A 291 -0.76 10.14 1.60
N ILE A 292 0.40 10.28 0.94
CA ILE A 292 1.09 11.57 0.80
C ILE A 292 0.25 12.52 -0.05
N LEU A 293 -0.32 12.07 -1.17
CA LEU A 293 -1.17 12.90 -2.04
C LEU A 293 -2.43 13.42 -1.35
N ASN A 294 -2.95 12.72 -0.33
CA ASN A 294 -4.10 13.18 0.46
C ASN A 294 -3.69 13.96 1.72
N SER A 295 -2.41 13.98 2.08
CA SER A 295 -1.92 14.66 3.28
C SER A 295 -2.02 16.19 3.14
N PRO A 296 -2.50 16.91 4.17
CA PRO A 296 -2.62 18.37 4.15
C PRO A 296 -1.37 19.07 3.63
N GLY A 297 -1.54 19.95 2.65
CA GLY A 297 -0.44 20.74 2.07
C GLY A 297 0.44 20.01 1.06
N ASN A 298 0.18 18.73 0.77
CA ASN A 298 0.88 17.91 -0.24
C ASN A 298 0.03 17.61 -1.47
N GLN A 299 -1.21 18.11 -1.51
CA GLN A 299 -2.20 17.74 -2.53
C GLN A 299 -1.94 18.44 -3.88
N ILE A 300 -0.88 18.05 -4.59
CA ILE A 300 -0.49 18.62 -5.90
C ILE A 300 -1.54 18.43 -7.00
N LEU A 301 -2.52 17.54 -6.78
CA LEU A 301 -3.60 17.20 -7.71
C LEU A 301 -4.92 17.94 -7.38
N SER A 302 -4.93 18.88 -6.43
CA SER A 302 -6.16 19.50 -5.91
C SER A 302 -6.97 20.33 -6.93
N SER A 303 -6.33 20.75 -8.02
CA SER A 303 -6.92 21.56 -9.09
C SER A 303 -7.60 20.73 -10.18
N LEU A 304 -7.36 19.42 -10.22
CA LEU A 304 -7.97 18.50 -11.18
C LEU A 304 -9.46 18.35 -10.91
N SER A 305 -10.24 18.13 -11.97
CA SER A 305 -11.61 17.61 -11.82
C SER A 305 -11.60 16.22 -11.17
N ILE A 306 -12.76 15.79 -10.65
CA ILE A 306 -12.86 14.48 -9.99
C ILE A 306 -12.63 13.33 -10.99
N GLU A 307 -13.01 13.51 -12.26
CA GLU A 307 -12.78 12.58 -13.35
C GLU A 307 -11.28 12.46 -13.67
N GLU A 308 -10.58 13.60 -13.82
CA GLU A 308 -9.14 13.63 -14.09
C GLU A 308 -8.33 13.10 -12.90
N TYR A 309 -8.73 13.41 -11.67
CA TYR A 309 -8.11 12.88 -10.46
C TYR A 309 -8.19 11.35 -10.42
N LYS A 310 -9.39 10.78 -10.66
CA LYS A 310 -9.58 9.32 -10.74
C LYS A 310 -8.78 8.68 -11.87
N ALA A 311 -8.74 9.31 -13.04
CA ALA A 311 -7.95 8.83 -14.18
C ALA A 311 -6.45 8.84 -13.86
N THR A 312 -5.96 9.94 -13.28
CA THR A 312 -4.55 10.09 -12.87
C THR A 312 -4.17 9.04 -11.85
N LEU A 313 -4.96 8.84 -10.78
CA LEU A 313 -4.69 7.81 -9.78
C LEU A 313 -4.72 6.40 -10.35
N LYS A 314 -5.63 6.12 -11.30
CA LYS A 314 -5.65 4.82 -12.00
C LYS A 314 -4.34 4.61 -12.76
N MET A 315 -3.86 5.60 -13.50
CA MET A 315 -2.61 5.53 -14.25
C MET A 315 -1.39 5.41 -13.33
N VAL A 316 -1.34 6.18 -12.24
CA VAL A 316 -0.27 6.07 -11.22
C VAL A 316 -0.25 4.65 -10.63
N LYS A 317 -1.42 4.10 -10.28
CA LYS A 317 -1.53 2.72 -9.78
C LYS A 317 -1.00 1.70 -10.79
N GLN A 318 -1.43 1.80 -12.04
CA GLN A 318 -1.00 0.90 -13.10
C GLN A 318 0.52 0.99 -13.35
N ALA A 319 1.07 2.20 -13.33
CA ALA A 319 2.49 2.47 -13.51
C ALA A 319 3.35 1.92 -12.36
N ILE A 320 2.93 2.10 -11.10
CA ILE A 320 3.63 1.55 -9.93
C ILE A 320 3.53 0.01 -9.93
N LEU A 321 2.36 -0.57 -10.16
CA LEU A 321 2.23 -2.03 -10.23
C LEU A 321 3.06 -2.65 -11.37
N ALA A 322 3.30 -1.91 -12.45
CA ALA A 322 4.12 -2.36 -13.57
C ALA A 322 5.63 -2.47 -13.26
N THR A 323 6.11 -1.96 -12.12
CA THR A 323 7.50 -2.16 -11.69
C THR A 323 7.75 -3.57 -11.13
N ASP A 324 6.71 -4.34 -10.82
CA ASP A 324 6.84 -5.77 -10.52
C ASP A 324 7.33 -6.53 -11.77
N LEU A 325 8.58 -7.01 -11.72
CA LEU A 325 9.19 -7.77 -12.80
C LEU A 325 8.40 -9.03 -13.18
N ALA A 326 7.63 -9.63 -12.28
CA ALA A 326 6.77 -10.77 -12.61
C ALA A 326 5.65 -10.36 -13.59
N LEU A 327 5.06 -9.17 -13.40
CA LEU A 327 4.06 -8.62 -14.31
C LEU A 327 4.67 -8.20 -15.64
N TYR A 328 5.86 -7.59 -15.62
CA TYR A 328 6.62 -7.30 -16.83
C TYR A 328 6.88 -8.57 -17.66
N ILE A 329 7.40 -9.64 -17.05
CA ILE A 329 7.68 -10.91 -17.75
C ILE A 329 6.41 -11.50 -18.38
N LYS A 330 5.27 -11.38 -17.70
CA LYS A 330 3.96 -11.85 -18.19
C LYS A 330 3.46 -11.05 -19.40
N ARG A 331 3.69 -9.73 -19.43
CA ARG A 331 3.11 -8.82 -20.44
C ARG A 331 4.05 -8.48 -21.60
N ARG A 332 5.37 -8.58 -21.43
CA ARG A 332 6.36 -8.13 -22.44
C ARG A 332 6.24 -8.82 -23.79
N GLY A 333 5.82 -10.10 -23.81
CA GLY A 333 5.67 -10.87 -25.04
C GLY A 333 4.63 -10.25 -25.98
N GLU A 334 3.50 -9.79 -25.44
CA GLU A 334 2.47 -9.08 -26.20
C GLU A 334 3.02 -7.80 -26.83
N PHE A 335 3.74 -7.00 -26.05
CA PHE A 335 4.32 -5.74 -26.54
C PHE A 335 5.34 -5.99 -27.66
N PHE A 336 6.23 -6.97 -27.49
CA PHE A 336 7.23 -7.29 -28.50
C PHE A 336 6.61 -7.84 -29.79
N GLU A 337 5.54 -8.63 -29.71
CA GLU A 337 4.80 -9.09 -30.89
C GLU A 337 4.11 -7.94 -31.63
N LEU A 338 3.47 -7.02 -30.90
CA LEU A 338 2.82 -5.84 -31.49
C LEU A 338 3.82 -4.99 -32.28
N LEU A 339 5.01 -4.75 -31.73
CA LEU A 339 6.06 -4.01 -32.43
C LEU A 339 6.63 -4.79 -33.62
N ARG A 340 6.91 -6.08 -33.45
CA ARG A 340 7.47 -6.92 -34.53
C ARG A 340 6.53 -6.99 -35.74
N LYS A 341 5.22 -7.08 -35.49
CA LYS A 341 4.18 -7.11 -36.53
C LYS A 341 3.79 -5.72 -37.04
N LYS A 342 4.35 -4.64 -36.48
CA LYS A 342 3.98 -3.23 -36.77
C LYS A 342 2.48 -2.96 -36.56
N GLN A 343 1.91 -3.57 -35.53
CA GLN A 343 0.48 -3.47 -35.17
C GLN A 343 0.23 -2.58 -33.96
N PHE A 344 1.29 -2.00 -33.37
CA PHE A 344 1.17 -1.10 -32.23
C PHE A 344 0.42 0.19 -32.60
N ASN A 345 -0.65 0.50 -31.89
CA ASN A 345 -1.52 1.66 -32.11
C ASN A 345 -1.64 2.53 -30.84
N TRP A 346 -1.33 3.83 -30.96
CA TRP A 346 -1.44 4.80 -29.87
C TRP A 346 -2.87 5.16 -29.48
N GLU A 347 -3.82 4.97 -30.40
CA GLU A 347 -5.25 5.24 -30.17
C GLU A 347 -5.94 4.10 -29.42
N ASP A 348 -5.31 2.93 -29.31
CA ASP A 348 -5.82 1.81 -28.51
C ASP A 348 -5.44 2.00 -27.04
N PRO A 349 -6.41 2.22 -26.13
CA PRO A 349 -6.11 2.46 -24.72
C PRO A 349 -5.35 1.32 -24.04
N THR A 350 -5.58 0.07 -24.47
CA THR A 350 -4.94 -1.11 -23.88
C THR A 350 -3.48 -1.21 -24.29
N GLN A 351 -3.19 -0.94 -25.57
CA GLN A 351 -1.82 -0.93 -26.09
C GLN A 351 -1.03 0.26 -25.54
N LYS A 352 -1.68 1.41 -25.36
CA LYS A 352 -1.08 2.57 -24.72
C LYS A 352 -0.76 2.29 -23.25
N GLU A 353 -1.68 1.69 -22.49
CA GLU A 353 -1.40 1.24 -21.12
C GLU A 353 -0.20 0.27 -21.07
N LEU A 354 -0.17 -0.70 -21.99
CA LEU A 354 0.95 -1.65 -22.09
C LEU A 354 2.28 -0.93 -22.36
N PHE A 355 2.29 0.07 -23.25
CA PHE A 355 3.48 0.89 -23.49
C PHE A 355 3.90 1.66 -22.24
N LEU A 356 2.96 2.30 -21.52
CA LEU A 356 3.26 3.03 -20.28
C LEU A 356 3.88 2.11 -19.23
N ALA A 357 3.38 0.87 -19.10
CA ALA A 357 3.95 -0.14 -18.22
C ALA A 357 5.39 -0.50 -18.63
N MET A 358 5.65 -0.73 -19.92
CA MET A 358 7.00 -1.05 -20.43
C MET A 358 7.97 0.14 -20.24
N LEU A 359 7.48 1.38 -20.43
CA LEU A 359 8.27 2.59 -20.22
C LEU A 359 8.65 2.77 -18.74
N MET A 360 7.72 2.50 -17.82
CA MET A 360 8.01 2.49 -16.38
C MET A 360 9.11 1.48 -16.03
N THR A 361 8.98 0.23 -16.48
CA THR A 361 10.03 -0.79 -16.26
C THR A 361 11.37 -0.39 -16.88
N ALA A 362 11.37 0.26 -18.06
CA ALA A 362 12.60 0.70 -18.71
C ALA A 362 13.31 1.81 -17.92
N CYS A 363 12.56 2.69 -17.27
CA CYS A 363 13.09 3.76 -16.43
C CYS A 363 13.59 3.22 -15.08
N ASP A 364 12.85 2.30 -14.48
CA ASP A 364 13.21 1.62 -13.23
C ASP A 364 14.56 0.87 -13.37
N LEU A 365 14.73 0.13 -14.47
CA LEU A 365 15.97 -0.59 -14.76
C LEU A 365 17.08 0.27 -15.37
N SER A 366 16.88 1.59 -15.50
CA SER A 366 17.76 2.47 -16.28
C SER A 366 19.20 2.55 -15.77
N ALA A 367 19.46 2.19 -14.51
CA ALA A 367 20.82 2.08 -13.96
C ALA A 367 21.76 1.22 -14.83
N ILE A 368 21.23 0.13 -15.43
CA ILE A 368 22.01 -0.77 -16.29
C ILE A 368 22.52 -0.11 -17.58
N THR A 369 21.97 1.06 -17.93
CA THR A 369 22.31 1.81 -19.14
C THR A 369 23.34 2.92 -18.89
N LYS A 370 23.65 3.22 -17.63
CA LYS A 370 24.52 4.33 -17.24
C LYS A 370 25.99 4.06 -17.62
N PRO A 371 26.84 5.10 -17.73
CA PRO A 371 28.27 4.92 -17.96
C PRO A 371 28.90 3.95 -16.97
N TRP A 372 29.88 3.17 -17.45
CA TRP A 372 30.48 2.06 -16.68
C TRP A 372 30.87 2.39 -15.23
N PRO A 373 31.55 3.52 -14.91
CA PRO A 373 31.90 3.84 -13.52
C PRO A 373 30.67 4.02 -12.62
N VAL A 374 29.58 4.55 -13.18
CA VAL A 374 28.31 4.72 -12.47
C VAL A 374 27.67 3.35 -12.26
N GLN A 375 27.61 2.55 -13.33
CA GLN A 375 26.97 1.24 -13.25
C GLN A 375 27.68 0.26 -12.30
N GLN A 376 29.01 0.32 -12.20
CA GLN A 376 29.74 -0.48 -11.22
C GLN A 376 29.31 -0.17 -9.78
N ARG A 377 29.22 1.13 -9.44
CA ARG A 377 28.79 1.56 -8.10
C ARG A 377 27.35 1.15 -7.80
N ILE A 378 26.45 1.30 -8.78
CA ILE A 378 25.06 0.90 -8.59
C ILE A 378 24.94 -0.62 -8.42
N ALA A 379 25.66 -1.42 -9.23
CA ALA A 379 25.68 -2.87 -9.08
C ALA A 379 26.20 -3.32 -7.70
N GLU A 380 27.16 -2.59 -7.10
CA GLU A 380 27.63 -2.83 -5.74
C GLU A 380 26.55 -2.54 -4.68
N LEU A 381 25.78 -1.46 -4.84
CA LEU A 381 24.66 -1.14 -3.94
C LEU A 381 23.56 -2.21 -4.01
N VAL A 382 23.16 -2.63 -5.22
CA VAL A 382 22.18 -3.70 -5.43
C VAL A 382 22.66 -5.01 -4.83
N ALA A 383 23.92 -5.38 -5.06
CA ALA A 383 24.50 -6.60 -4.49
C ALA A 383 24.52 -6.54 -2.95
N THR A 384 24.88 -5.40 -2.38
CA THR A 384 24.87 -5.19 -0.91
C THR A 384 23.46 -5.43 -0.37
N GLU A 385 22.44 -4.87 -1.01
CA GLU A 385 21.06 -5.05 -0.57
C GLU A 385 20.59 -6.52 -0.65
N PHE A 386 20.90 -7.21 -1.75
CA PHE A 386 20.59 -8.65 -1.87
C PHE A 386 21.33 -9.50 -0.84
N PHE A 387 22.57 -9.17 -0.53
CA PHE A 387 23.35 -9.86 0.49
C PHE A 387 22.79 -9.63 1.90
N ASP A 388 22.36 -8.41 2.20
CA ASP A 388 21.73 -8.10 3.48
C ASP A 388 20.38 -8.80 3.62
N GLN A 389 19.61 -8.96 2.54
CA GLN A 389 18.43 -9.82 2.54
C GLN A 389 18.81 -11.30 2.75
N GLY A 390 19.82 -11.82 2.06
CA GLY A 390 20.24 -13.21 2.20
C GLY A 390 20.69 -13.57 3.62
N ASP A 391 21.35 -12.65 4.31
CA ASP A 391 21.70 -12.81 5.72
C ASP A 391 20.48 -12.82 6.64
N LYS A 392 19.46 -11.99 6.35
CA LYS A 392 18.18 -12.02 7.06
C LYS A 392 17.46 -13.35 6.84
N GLU A 393 17.41 -13.85 5.61
CA GLU A 393 16.80 -15.16 5.29
C GLU A 393 17.47 -16.29 6.09
N ARG A 394 18.81 -16.28 6.16
CA ARG A 394 19.56 -17.27 6.94
C ARG A 394 19.26 -17.15 8.44
N LYS A 395 19.23 -15.93 8.97
CA LYS A 395 19.09 -15.67 10.42
C LYS A 395 17.64 -15.84 10.92
N GLU A 396 16.67 -15.34 10.19
CA GLU A 396 15.27 -15.23 10.63
C GLU A 396 14.42 -16.41 10.13
N LEU A 397 14.71 -16.93 8.94
CA LEU A 397 13.92 -18.01 8.31
C LEU A 397 14.64 -19.36 8.31
N ASN A 398 15.93 -19.39 8.67
CA ASN A 398 16.78 -20.58 8.63
C ASN A 398 16.80 -21.25 7.24
N ILE A 399 16.81 -20.43 6.19
CA ILE A 399 16.87 -20.84 4.78
C ILE A 399 18.24 -20.49 4.21
N GLU A 400 18.82 -21.38 3.41
CA GLU A 400 20.04 -21.05 2.67
C GLU A 400 19.70 -20.14 1.47
N PRO A 401 20.27 -18.92 1.40
CA PRO A 401 19.95 -17.97 0.34
C PRO A 401 20.45 -18.46 -1.01
N THR A 402 19.77 -18.01 -2.07
CA THR A 402 20.21 -18.27 -3.46
C THR A 402 21.58 -17.65 -3.75
N ASP A 403 22.25 -18.11 -4.80
CA ASP A 403 23.56 -17.57 -5.21
C ASP A 403 23.56 -16.05 -5.40
N LEU A 404 22.43 -15.46 -5.79
CA LEU A 404 22.26 -14.01 -5.97
C LEU A 404 22.37 -13.23 -4.66
N MET A 405 21.89 -13.84 -3.58
CA MET A 405 21.78 -13.23 -2.24
C MET A 405 22.86 -13.75 -1.29
N ASN A 406 23.75 -14.63 -1.75
CA ASN A 406 24.83 -15.17 -0.92
C ASN A 406 26.12 -14.34 -1.11
N ARG A 407 26.50 -13.59 -0.06
CA ARG A 407 27.71 -12.76 -0.05
C ARG A 407 29.02 -13.54 -0.29
N GLU A 408 29.06 -14.83 0.00
CA GLU A 408 30.22 -15.69 -0.27
C GLU A 408 30.42 -15.95 -1.77
N LYS A 409 29.35 -15.81 -2.56
CA LYS A 409 29.35 -16.01 -4.02
C LYS A 409 29.47 -14.68 -4.78
N LYS A 410 30.07 -13.65 -4.16
CA LYS A 410 30.33 -12.34 -4.76
C LYS A 410 31.09 -12.43 -6.10
N ASN A 411 31.96 -13.41 -6.24
CA ASN A 411 32.68 -13.68 -7.48
C ASN A 411 31.76 -14.05 -8.66
N LYS A 412 30.51 -14.47 -8.45
CA LYS A 412 29.57 -14.78 -9.54
C LYS A 412 28.83 -13.56 -10.09
N ILE A 413 28.89 -12.40 -9.41
CA ILE A 413 28.13 -11.19 -9.79
C ILE A 413 28.26 -10.87 -11.29
N PRO A 414 29.46 -10.85 -11.91
CA PRO A 414 29.56 -10.52 -13.33
C PRO A 414 28.74 -11.44 -14.24
N SER A 415 28.80 -12.75 -14.02
CA SER A 415 28.02 -13.71 -14.82
C SER A 415 26.50 -13.54 -14.63
N MET A 416 26.08 -13.20 -13.39
CA MET A 416 24.68 -12.96 -13.07
C MET A 416 24.16 -11.67 -13.70
N GLN A 417 24.99 -10.62 -13.74
CA GLN A 417 24.66 -9.37 -14.43
C GLN A 417 24.48 -9.59 -15.93
N VAL A 418 25.35 -10.38 -16.59
CA VAL A 418 25.17 -10.75 -18.00
C VAL A 418 23.83 -11.47 -18.21
N GLY A 419 23.53 -12.47 -17.37
CA GLY A 419 22.27 -13.21 -17.45
C GLY A 419 21.04 -12.32 -17.27
N PHE A 420 21.09 -11.38 -16.33
CA PHE A 420 20.01 -10.40 -16.12
C PHE A 420 19.82 -9.47 -17.33
N ILE A 421 20.92 -8.94 -17.87
CA ILE A 421 20.88 -8.06 -19.06
C ILE A 421 20.23 -8.77 -20.25
N ASP A 422 20.62 -10.03 -20.50
CA ASP A 422 20.12 -10.82 -21.62
C ASP A 422 18.66 -11.23 -21.45
N ALA A 423 18.30 -11.66 -20.23
CA ALA A 423 16.98 -12.18 -19.95
C ALA A 423 15.91 -11.09 -19.81
N VAL A 424 16.29 -9.89 -19.37
CA VAL A 424 15.34 -8.81 -18.97
C VAL A 424 15.57 -7.53 -19.77
N CYS A 425 16.78 -6.99 -19.80
CA CYS A 425 17.00 -5.61 -20.21
C CYS A 425 17.05 -5.39 -21.73
N LEU A 426 17.81 -6.21 -22.48
CA LEU A 426 18.10 -5.93 -23.89
C LEU A 426 16.85 -5.82 -24.76
N GLN A 427 15.95 -6.81 -24.67
CA GLN A 427 14.73 -6.84 -25.48
C GLN A 427 13.83 -5.63 -25.21
N LEU A 428 13.80 -5.16 -23.95
CA LEU A 428 13.04 -3.97 -23.56
C LEU A 428 13.60 -2.71 -24.22
N TYR A 429 14.92 -2.49 -24.17
CA TYR A 429 15.53 -1.30 -24.78
C TYR A 429 15.55 -1.35 -26.31
N GLU A 430 15.62 -2.55 -26.91
CA GLU A 430 15.41 -2.73 -28.36
C GLU A 430 14.00 -2.33 -28.78
N ALA A 431 12.99 -2.82 -28.05
CA ALA A 431 11.59 -2.45 -28.26
C ALA A 431 11.36 -0.93 -28.08
N LEU A 432 11.93 -0.33 -27.04
CA LEU A 432 11.82 1.12 -26.80
C LEU A 432 12.47 1.93 -27.93
N THR A 433 13.61 1.48 -28.45
CA THR A 433 14.28 2.11 -29.59
C THR A 433 13.46 2.00 -30.88
N HIS A 434 12.73 0.89 -31.09
CA HIS A 434 11.79 0.79 -32.21
C HIS A 434 10.61 1.76 -32.08
N VAL A 435 10.17 2.08 -30.86
CA VAL A 435 9.12 3.07 -30.62
C VAL A 435 9.64 4.50 -30.85
N SER A 436 10.86 4.77 -30.42
CA SER A 436 11.53 6.05 -30.64
C SER A 436 13.04 5.84 -30.75
N GLU A 437 13.59 6.09 -31.94
CA GLU A 437 15.04 6.00 -32.20
C GLU A 437 15.86 6.91 -31.28
N ALA A 438 15.26 8.00 -30.79
CA ALA A 438 15.91 8.91 -29.85
C ALA A 438 16.20 8.28 -28.47
N CYS A 439 15.60 7.13 -28.15
CA CYS A 439 15.91 6.33 -26.96
C CYS A 439 17.09 5.35 -27.17
N TYR A 440 17.70 5.30 -28.35
CA TYR A 440 18.86 4.46 -28.65
C TYR A 440 20.02 4.55 -27.63
N PRO A 441 20.33 5.71 -27.00
CA PRO A 441 21.39 5.78 -26.00
C PRO A 441 21.21 4.79 -24.83
N LEU A 442 19.97 4.48 -24.43
CA LEU A 442 19.68 3.48 -23.40
C LEU A 442 20.12 2.07 -23.83
N LEU A 443 19.79 1.70 -25.08
CA LEU A 443 20.17 0.42 -25.66
C LEU A 443 21.69 0.29 -25.82
N ASP A 444 22.34 1.36 -26.31
CA ASP A 444 23.78 1.40 -26.51
C ASP A 444 24.53 1.29 -25.17
N GLY A 445 24.09 2.02 -24.14
CA GLY A 445 24.61 1.92 -22.78
C GLY A 445 24.49 0.51 -22.21
N CYS A 446 23.31 -0.12 -22.36
CA CYS A 446 23.06 -1.49 -21.94
C CYS A 446 24.01 -2.49 -22.63
N ARG A 447 24.19 -2.37 -23.96
CA ARG A 447 25.10 -3.24 -24.74
C ARG A 447 26.57 -3.07 -24.33
N LYS A 448 27.01 -1.83 -24.10
CA LYS A 448 28.38 -1.54 -23.61
C LYS A 448 28.62 -2.15 -22.24
N ASN A 449 27.66 -2.01 -21.32
CA ASN A 449 27.78 -2.58 -19.97
C ASN A 449 27.75 -4.11 -20.00
N ARG A 450 26.93 -4.72 -20.86
CA ARG A 450 26.96 -6.17 -21.10
C ARG A 450 28.35 -6.67 -21.48
N GLN A 451 29.02 -6.01 -22.44
CA GLN A 451 30.37 -6.39 -22.88
C GLN A 451 31.40 -6.28 -21.75
N LYS A 452 31.30 -5.23 -20.92
CA LYS A 452 32.17 -5.05 -19.75
C LYS A 452 31.96 -6.15 -18.71
N TRP A 453 30.70 -6.47 -18.37
CA TRP A 453 30.39 -7.56 -17.46
C TRP A 453 30.82 -8.93 -17.99
N GLN A 454 30.63 -9.19 -19.29
CA GLN A 454 31.10 -10.41 -19.94
C GLN A 454 32.63 -10.54 -19.83
N SER A 455 33.37 -9.47 -20.09
CA SER A 455 34.83 -9.46 -19.96
C SER A 455 35.28 -9.77 -18.53
N LEU A 456 34.58 -9.24 -17.52
CA LEU A 456 34.86 -9.53 -16.11
C LEU A 456 34.53 -10.98 -15.74
N ALA A 457 33.43 -11.53 -16.24
CA ALA A 457 33.05 -12.92 -16.01
C ALA A 457 34.11 -13.89 -16.57
N GLU A 458 34.57 -13.66 -17.81
CA GLU A 458 35.62 -14.48 -18.44
C GLU A 458 36.97 -14.37 -17.73
N GLN A 459 37.32 -13.18 -17.21
CA GLN A 459 38.55 -12.99 -16.43
C GLN A 459 38.50 -13.77 -15.11
N GLN A 460 37.35 -13.77 -14.43
CA GLN A 460 37.17 -14.53 -13.19
C GLN A 460 37.24 -16.04 -13.43
N GLU A 461 36.62 -16.53 -14.50
CA GLU A 461 36.69 -17.94 -14.89
C GLU A 461 38.12 -18.39 -15.20
N LYS A 462 38.88 -17.57 -15.96
CA LYS A 462 40.31 -17.83 -16.22
C LYS A 462 41.15 -17.86 -14.94
N ASN A 463 40.87 -16.98 -13.98
CA ASN A 463 41.58 -16.94 -12.70
C ASN A 463 41.27 -18.17 -11.84
N LEU A 464 40.04 -18.67 -11.85
CA LEU A 464 39.64 -19.91 -11.17
C LEU A 464 40.36 -21.13 -11.77
N ILE A 465 40.34 -21.28 -13.10
CA ILE A 465 41.00 -22.38 -13.82
C ILE A 465 42.52 -22.38 -13.56
N ASN A 466 43.16 -21.20 -13.61
CA ASN A 466 44.59 -21.07 -13.35
C ASN A 466 44.95 -21.30 -11.87
N GLY A 467 44.05 -20.96 -10.94
CA GLY A 467 44.21 -21.22 -9.50
C GLY A 467 44.16 -22.71 -9.16
N GLU A 468 43.17 -23.43 -9.71
CA GLU A 468 43.03 -24.89 -9.55
C GLU A 468 44.21 -25.64 -10.19
N SER A 469 44.67 -25.18 -11.36
CA SER A 469 45.84 -25.75 -12.06
C SER A 469 47.14 -25.59 -11.28
N ASN A 470 47.28 -24.55 -10.44
CA ASN A 470 48.45 -24.33 -9.60
C ASN A 470 48.38 -25.07 -8.25
N GLN A 471 47.18 -25.37 -7.74
CA GLN A 471 47.00 -26.27 -6.59
C GLN A 471 47.25 -27.73 -6.98
N ALA A 472 46.79 -28.17 -8.16
CA ALA A 472 47.02 -29.52 -8.67
C ALA A 472 48.50 -29.82 -8.99
N LYS A 473 49.34 -28.79 -9.16
CA LYS A 473 50.80 -28.92 -9.35
C LYS A 473 51.60 -28.85 -8.04
N ARG A 474 50.94 -28.56 -6.91
CA ARG A 474 51.58 -28.42 -5.58
C ARG A 474 51.25 -29.57 -4.61
N ASN A 475 50.35 -30.47 -5.01
CA ASN A 475 50.18 -31.79 -4.40
C ASN A 475 50.88 -32.83 -5.26
#